data_AF-A0A5B9WCN9-F1
#
_entry.id   AF-A0A5B9WCN9-F1
#
_cell.length_a   1.000
_cell.length_b   1.000
_cell.length_c   1.000
_cell.angle_alpha   90.00
_cell.angle_beta   90.00
_cell.angle_gamma   90.00
#
_symmetry.space_group_name_H-M   'P 1'
#
loop_
_entity.id
_entity.type
_entity.pdbx_description
1 polymer ?
#
loop_
_entity_poly.entity_id
_entity_poly.type
_entity_poly.pdbx_seq_one_letter_code
_entity_poly.pdbx_strand_id
1 'polypeptide(L)'
;MQSGPMRVEITEALLDAFPDSGDMCLVVERADIGTRFTNYLVGGVTYEQALHSLISNYADPQDQLLPLLREAQHKNPKNDKLRGVMNKLAELELDFASLRPDRSFGEAERIVLKGVAFEDVAVWVEKLKAKRRAVCRIEPQPQAETTAGFGSGFLVASDVVITNFHVAKPFWNDEARARRVVLRFGYETDSKGINVSEGVEYRLATVWRGPGTPSEGLAERPWQVLSSPEDNLDYALLRLDKPAGTDRIDGVERGFLTLTSWQLNEDDPLLILQHPSAAPLKLSIGAVQSLDLPSHVFYIVNTEGGSSGSPCLNQRLETVALHRQGESSRNRGVTFKAIHEDWSSRVDALKVQGVFWLANQGAMIPEITSASLAKKWTGAPSGDSGTSPDHRATGVSEHSLATAVPPRGLDEELRLLLRPLMGDRDNRRARLTRAFSNYPGLLDRINLDGETGVFLSNLINTLREYGEVERGEPALHRLLVPIKEEVGVRDRERIEEILRSHPR
;
A
#
# COMPACT_ATOMS: atom_id res chain seq x y z
N MET A 1 17.82 23.59 13.55
CA MET A 1 17.83 24.57 14.66
C MET A 1 17.56 25.95 14.11
N GLN A 2 16.66 26.75 14.70
CA GLN A 2 16.61 28.19 14.42
C GLN A 2 17.89 28.81 15.01
N SER A 3 18.92 28.95 14.19
CA SER A 3 20.34 28.93 14.60
C SER A 3 20.96 30.29 14.95
N GLY A 4 20.23 31.40 14.86
CA GLY A 4 20.79 32.73 15.10
C GLY A 4 21.21 32.99 16.57
N PRO A 5 20.27 32.93 17.53
CA PRO A 5 20.55 33.33 18.92
C PRO A 5 21.59 32.46 19.63
N MET A 6 21.58 31.15 19.37
CA MET A 6 22.48 30.20 20.01
C MET A 6 23.93 30.34 19.52
N ARG A 7 24.13 30.66 18.23
CA ARG A 7 25.47 30.92 17.67
C ARG A 7 26.12 32.15 18.27
N VAL A 8 25.32 33.20 18.54
CA VAL A 8 25.80 34.41 19.23
C VAL A 8 26.25 34.05 20.64
N GLU A 9 25.42 33.33 21.40
CA GLU A 9 25.75 32.92 22.78
C GLU A 9 27.03 32.06 22.84
N ILE A 10 27.19 31.13 21.88
CA ILE A 10 28.41 30.32 21.76
C ILE A 10 29.64 31.18 21.45
N THR A 11 29.52 32.14 20.52
CA THR A 11 30.61 33.04 20.15
C THR A 11 31.04 33.89 21.34
N GLU A 12 30.08 34.46 22.07
CA GLU A 12 30.34 35.25 23.29
C GLU A 12 31.01 34.42 24.39
N ALA A 13 30.56 33.18 24.59
CA ALA A 13 31.16 32.28 25.58
C ALA A 13 32.61 31.91 25.24
N LEU A 14 32.91 31.70 23.96
CA LEU A 14 34.27 31.38 23.51
C LEU A 14 35.21 32.59 23.56
N LEU A 15 34.73 33.81 23.23
CA LEU A 15 35.50 35.04 23.41
C LEU A 15 35.82 35.32 24.88
N ASP A 16 34.86 35.06 25.77
CA ASP A 16 35.02 35.22 27.21
C ASP A 16 36.00 34.19 27.79
N ALA A 17 35.92 32.94 27.32
CA ALA A 17 36.79 31.86 27.77
C ALA A 17 38.21 31.96 27.20
N PHE A 18 38.37 32.49 25.99
CA PHE A 18 39.63 32.62 25.26
C PHE A 18 39.72 34.00 24.61
N PRO A 19 40.13 35.04 25.35
CA PRO A 19 40.24 36.39 24.82
C PRO A 19 41.35 36.56 23.76
N ASP A 20 42.32 35.64 23.75
CA ASP A 20 43.44 35.64 22.81
C ASP A 20 43.27 34.59 21.70
N SER A 21 43.58 34.99 20.47
CA SER A 21 43.44 34.14 19.29
C SER A 21 44.41 32.94 19.28
N GLY A 22 45.55 33.04 19.98
CA GLY A 22 46.52 31.96 20.12
C GLY A 22 46.01 30.81 20.98
N ASP A 23 45.33 31.13 22.09
CA ASP A 23 44.67 30.12 22.91
C ASP A 23 43.56 29.40 22.12
N MET A 24 42.81 30.14 21.31
CA MET A 24 41.81 29.55 20.43
C MET A 24 42.42 28.67 19.33
N CYS A 25 43.60 29.02 18.80
CA CYS A 25 44.33 28.14 17.89
C CYS A 25 44.63 26.79 18.54
N LEU A 26 45.06 26.78 19.81
CA LEU A 26 45.33 25.56 20.55
C LEU A 26 44.06 24.74 20.82
N VAL A 27 42.94 25.41 21.11
CA VAL A 27 41.64 24.74 21.29
C VAL A 27 41.19 24.06 20.00
N VAL A 28 41.22 24.78 18.86
CA VAL A 28 40.81 24.21 17.56
C VAL A 28 41.73 23.07 17.13
N GLU A 29 43.04 23.20 17.33
CA GLU A 29 44.01 22.15 17.00
C GLU A 29 43.79 20.88 17.83
N ARG A 30 43.53 21.02 19.14
CA ARG A 30 43.29 19.88 20.03
C ARG A 30 41.92 19.25 19.88
N ALA A 31 40.92 20.05 19.48
CA ALA A 31 39.60 19.53 19.17
C ALA A 31 39.62 18.61 17.94
N ASP A 32 40.69 18.65 17.13
CA ASP A 32 40.93 17.82 15.95
C ASP A 32 39.75 17.82 14.96
N ILE A 33 39.12 18.99 14.81
CA ILE A 33 37.89 19.15 14.01
C ILE A 33 38.14 19.25 12.51
N GLY A 34 39.35 18.93 12.02
CA GLY A 34 39.68 18.94 10.59
C GLY A 34 39.95 20.33 9.97
N THR A 35 40.10 21.38 10.77
CA THR A 35 40.53 22.72 10.33
C THR A 35 41.51 23.36 11.31
N ARG A 36 42.05 24.53 10.97
CA ARG A 36 42.91 25.34 11.85
C ARG A 36 42.31 26.72 12.02
N PHE A 37 42.38 27.29 13.22
CA PHE A 37 41.82 28.61 13.46
C PHE A 37 42.51 29.72 12.65
N THR A 38 43.80 29.55 12.33
CA THR A 38 44.57 30.45 11.47
C THR A 38 43.96 30.63 10.07
N ASN A 39 43.16 29.67 9.58
CA ASN A 39 42.48 29.78 8.29
C ASN A 39 41.38 30.86 8.29
N TYR A 40 40.95 31.31 9.48
CA TYR A 40 39.89 32.29 9.66
C TYR A 40 40.44 33.67 10.08
N LEU A 41 41.75 33.80 10.34
CA LEU A 41 42.42 35.04 10.75
C LEU A 41 43.03 35.83 9.57
N VAL A 42 42.55 35.59 8.35
CA VAL A 42 43.16 36.14 7.12
C VAL A 42 42.61 37.54 6.81
N GLY A 43 43.50 38.52 6.58
CA GLY A 43 43.15 39.79 5.94
C GLY A 43 42.22 40.73 6.73
N GLY A 44 42.72 41.35 7.81
CA GLY A 44 42.00 42.44 8.52
C GLY A 44 40.73 42.02 9.27
N VAL A 45 40.39 40.73 9.27
CA VAL A 45 39.28 40.14 10.00
C VAL A 45 39.56 40.20 11.50
N THR A 46 38.58 40.67 12.28
CA THR A 46 38.72 40.70 13.76
C THR A 46 38.64 39.30 14.34
N TYR A 47 39.18 39.11 15.55
CA TYR A 47 39.12 37.80 16.22
C TYR A 47 37.69 37.28 16.39
N GLU A 48 36.75 38.16 16.76
CA GLU A 48 35.32 37.84 16.84
C GLU A 48 34.73 37.40 15.49
N GLN A 49 35.06 38.10 14.40
CA GLN A 49 34.61 37.73 13.05
C GLN A 49 35.19 36.38 12.60
N ALA A 50 36.44 36.09 12.94
CA ALA A 50 37.09 34.81 12.68
C ALA A 50 36.40 33.68 13.45
N LEU A 51 36.06 33.90 14.71
CA LEU A 51 35.36 32.94 15.56
C LEU A 51 33.94 32.68 15.07
N HIS A 52 33.20 33.73 14.72
CA HIS A 52 31.88 33.60 14.13
C HIS A 52 31.93 32.82 12.80
N SER A 53 32.97 33.04 11.98
CA SER A 53 33.18 32.31 10.72
C SER A 53 33.51 30.84 10.96
N LEU A 54 34.38 30.53 11.92
CA LEU A 54 34.66 29.15 12.34
C LEU A 54 33.36 28.44 12.75
N ILE A 55 32.55 29.07 13.60
CA ILE A 55 31.31 28.47 14.13
C ILE A 55 30.28 28.30 13.02
N SER A 56 29.95 29.39 12.31
CA SER A 56 28.82 29.42 11.38
C SER A 56 29.09 28.76 10.04
N ASN A 57 30.34 28.83 9.55
CA ASN A 57 30.68 28.37 8.20
C ASN A 57 31.37 27.00 8.20
N TYR A 58 31.80 26.50 9.36
CA TYR A 58 32.50 25.23 9.45
C TYR A 58 31.99 24.32 10.56
N ALA A 59 32.08 24.76 11.83
CA ALA A 59 31.85 23.87 12.96
C ALA A 59 30.39 23.40 13.07
N ASP A 60 29.42 24.30 12.90
CA ASP A 60 28.00 23.95 12.94
C ASP A 60 27.56 23.14 11.70
N PRO A 61 27.87 23.56 10.44
CA PRO A 61 27.48 22.79 9.26
C PRO A 61 28.11 21.39 9.12
N GLN A 62 29.25 21.13 9.78
CA GLN A 62 30.00 19.87 9.69
C GLN A 62 29.86 19.00 10.96
N ASP A 63 28.90 19.31 11.83
CA ASP A 63 28.68 18.62 13.11
C ASP A 63 29.93 18.62 14.04
N GLN A 64 30.81 19.60 13.92
CA GLN A 64 32.04 19.76 14.71
C GLN A 64 31.92 20.77 15.87
N LEU A 65 30.74 21.36 16.05
CA LEU A 65 30.50 22.37 17.08
C LEU A 65 30.70 21.81 18.51
N LEU A 66 30.18 20.61 18.78
CA LEU A 66 30.28 20.01 20.11
C LEU A 66 31.70 19.52 20.46
N PRO A 67 32.45 18.84 19.57
CA PRO A 67 33.88 18.58 19.78
C PRO A 67 34.67 19.85 20.13
N LEU A 68 34.44 20.95 19.40
CA LEU A 68 35.07 22.24 19.66
C LEU A 68 34.76 22.76 21.06
N LEU A 69 33.48 22.75 21.45
CA LEU A 69 33.04 23.26 22.75
C LEU A 69 33.47 22.37 23.92
N ARG A 70 33.58 21.05 23.72
CA ARG A 70 34.11 20.12 24.73
C ARG A 70 35.58 20.38 25.01
N GLU A 71 36.41 20.58 23.97
CA GLU A 71 37.83 20.93 24.19
C GLU A 71 37.97 22.32 24.81
N ALA A 72 37.15 23.29 24.38
CA ALA A 72 37.09 24.60 24.99
C ALA A 72 36.75 24.51 26.50
N GLN A 73 35.76 23.70 26.87
CA GLN A 73 35.36 23.51 28.28
C GLN A 73 36.44 22.76 29.07
N HIS A 74 37.08 21.76 28.47
CA HIS A 74 38.19 21.04 29.10
C HIS A 74 39.37 21.99 29.37
N LYS A 75 39.63 22.93 28.46
CA LYS A 75 40.68 23.95 28.60
C LYS A 75 40.35 25.04 29.60
N ASN A 76 39.09 25.44 29.69
CA ASN A 76 38.62 26.44 30.65
C ASN A 76 37.39 25.94 31.45
N PRO A 77 37.59 24.98 32.37
CA PRO A 77 36.48 24.28 33.05
C PRO A 77 35.73 25.16 34.05
N LYS A 78 36.28 26.31 34.41
CA LYS A 78 35.68 27.27 35.36
C LYS A 78 34.94 28.43 34.67
N ASN A 79 34.92 28.50 33.34
CA ASN A 79 34.22 29.58 32.64
C ASN A 79 32.69 29.38 32.72
N ASP A 80 31.99 30.36 33.29
CA ASP A 80 30.56 30.27 33.56
C ASP A 80 29.70 30.33 32.30
N LYS A 81 30.08 31.15 31.31
CA LYS A 81 29.34 31.28 30.04
C LYS A 81 29.45 30.01 29.21
N LEU A 82 30.65 29.46 29.09
CA LEU A 82 30.91 28.23 28.36
C LEU A 82 30.21 27.03 29.02
N ARG A 83 30.20 26.97 30.35
CA ARG A 83 29.42 25.99 31.11
C ARG A 83 27.91 26.15 30.90
N GLY A 84 27.41 27.38 30.85
CA GLY A 84 26.00 27.66 30.53
C GLY A 84 25.59 27.16 29.15
N VAL A 85 26.41 27.43 28.13
CA VAL A 85 26.23 26.92 26.76
C VAL A 85 26.24 25.39 26.72
N MET A 86 27.21 24.75 27.39
CA MET A 86 27.31 23.30 27.44
C MET A 86 26.12 22.64 28.14
N ASN A 87 25.58 23.25 29.20
CA ASN A 87 24.38 22.74 29.87
C ASN A 87 23.14 22.83 28.98
N LYS A 88 22.93 23.96 28.30
CA LYS A 88 21.83 24.11 27.33
C LYS A 88 21.93 23.11 26.19
N LEU A 89 23.14 22.88 25.67
CA LEU A 89 23.39 21.86 24.66
C LEU A 89 23.12 20.45 25.21
N ALA A 90 23.52 20.14 26.44
CA ALA A 90 23.25 18.84 27.06
C ALA A 90 21.75 18.59 27.28
N GLU A 91 20.97 19.60 27.68
CA GLU A 91 19.51 19.50 27.78
C GLU A 91 18.88 19.24 26.41
N LEU A 92 19.32 19.98 25.38
CA LEU A 92 18.89 19.72 24.00
C LEU A 92 19.32 18.33 23.52
N GLU A 93 20.53 17.87 23.84
CA GLU A 93 20.99 16.52 23.52
C GLU A 93 20.13 15.45 24.21
N LEU A 94 19.71 15.66 25.46
CA LEU A 94 18.82 14.76 26.19
C LEU A 94 17.42 14.73 25.57
N ASP A 95 16.88 15.90 25.19
CA ASP A 95 15.60 15.99 24.50
C ASP A 95 15.68 15.34 23.11
N PHE A 96 16.75 15.58 22.35
CA PHE A 96 16.98 14.96 21.05
C PHE A 96 17.27 13.44 21.17
N ALA A 97 17.97 12.99 22.20
CA ALA A 97 18.23 11.56 22.48
C ALA A 97 16.96 10.85 22.94
N SER A 98 16.08 11.50 23.68
CA SER A 98 14.74 10.95 23.96
C SER A 98 13.91 10.73 22.70
N LEU A 99 14.23 11.48 21.63
CA LEU A 99 13.63 11.39 20.30
C LEU A 99 14.45 10.56 19.30
N ARG A 100 15.66 10.10 19.67
CA ARG A 100 16.55 9.28 18.84
C ARG A 100 16.93 8.00 19.59
N PRO A 101 16.49 6.81 19.16
CA PRO A 101 17.08 5.57 19.67
C PRO A 101 18.46 5.40 19.02
N ASP A 102 19.49 5.97 19.62
CA ASP A 102 20.90 5.83 19.26
C ASP A 102 21.45 4.47 19.69
N ARG A 103 21.22 3.45 18.86
CA ARG A 103 22.08 2.26 18.78
C ARG A 103 22.91 2.31 17.51
N SER A 104 24.10 1.72 17.53
CA SER A 104 25.01 1.71 16.38
C SER A 104 24.29 1.26 15.10
N PHE A 105 24.56 1.92 13.97
CA PHE A 105 23.92 1.64 12.67
C PHE A 105 24.06 0.18 12.18
N GLY A 106 24.90 -0.65 12.82
CA GLY A 106 24.97 -2.09 12.56
C GLY A 106 23.81 -2.92 13.14
N GLU A 107 23.02 -2.36 14.06
CA GLU A 107 21.88 -3.02 14.74
C GLU A 107 20.58 -2.20 14.62
N ALA A 108 20.51 -1.24 13.69
CA ALA A 108 19.38 -0.32 13.55
C ALA A 108 18.12 -0.98 12.96
N GLU A 109 18.29 -2.04 12.17
CA GLU A 109 17.17 -2.80 11.61
C GLU A 109 16.45 -3.59 12.70
N ARG A 110 15.13 -3.43 12.78
CA ARG A 110 14.29 -4.11 13.77
C ARG A 110 13.10 -4.77 13.10
N ILE A 111 12.79 -5.99 13.52
CA ILE A 111 11.48 -6.59 13.25
C ILE A 111 10.46 -5.84 14.15
N VAL A 112 9.75 -4.90 13.54
CA VAL A 112 8.70 -4.11 14.22
C VAL A 112 7.44 -4.95 14.38
N LEU A 113 7.04 -5.67 13.33
CA LEU A 113 5.89 -6.56 13.31
C LEU A 113 6.36 -8.01 13.51
N LYS A 114 6.43 -8.46 14.77
CA LYS A 114 7.02 -9.76 15.16
C LYS A 114 6.34 -11.00 14.55
N GLY A 115 5.12 -10.87 14.04
CA GLY A 115 4.36 -11.93 13.35
C GLY A 115 4.46 -11.92 11.82
N VAL A 116 5.21 -10.96 11.27
CA VAL A 116 5.25 -10.67 9.83
C VAL A 116 6.65 -10.95 9.30
N ALA A 117 6.76 -11.95 8.42
CA ALA A 117 8.02 -12.36 7.82
C ALA A 117 8.32 -11.59 6.54
N PHE A 118 9.60 -11.54 6.15
CA PHE A 118 9.98 -11.10 4.82
C PHE A 118 9.54 -12.13 3.78
N GLU A 119 9.06 -11.65 2.63
CA GLU A 119 8.61 -12.49 1.53
C GLU A 119 9.59 -12.41 0.35
N ASP A 120 9.86 -13.55 -0.28
CA ASP A 120 10.62 -13.59 -1.52
C ASP A 120 9.81 -12.97 -2.67
N VAL A 121 10.29 -11.84 -3.19
CA VAL A 121 9.54 -11.01 -4.15
C VAL A 121 9.04 -11.81 -5.36
N ALA A 122 9.90 -12.64 -5.97
CA ALA A 122 9.52 -13.44 -7.14
C ALA A 122 8.42 -14.45 -6.81
N VAL A 123 8.53 -15.13 -5.67
CA VAL A 123 7.53 -16.11 -5.20
C VAL A 123 6.21 -15.40 -4.88
N TRP A 124 6.30 -14.25 -4.20
CA TRP A 124 5.14 -13.44 -3.83
C TRP A 124 4.38 -12.94 -5.06
N VAL A 125 5.08 -12.47 -6.09
CA VAL A 125 4.47 -12.02 -7.35
C VAL A 125 3.78 -13.18 -8.08
N GLU A 126 4.37 -14.37 -8.14
CA GLU A 126 3.72 -15.53 -8.77
C GLU A 126 2.49 -16.00 -7.97
N LYS A 127 2.56 -16.00 -6.64
CA LYS A 127 1.38 -16.24 -5.78
C LYS A 127 0.29 -15.22 -6.06
N LEU A 128 0.61 -13.93 -6.14
CA LEU A 128 -0.35 -12.88 -6.44
C LEU A 128 -0.98 -13.08 -7.82
N LYS A 129 -0.17 -13.44 -8.84
CA LYS A 129 -0.65 -13.77 -10.19
C LYS A 129 -1.64 -14.94 -10.18
N ALA A 130 -1.45 -15.94 -9.32
CA ALA A 130 -2.42 -17.02 -9.17
C ALA A 130 -3.71 -16.52 -8.48
N LYS A 131 -3.58 -15.79 -7.36
CA LYS A 131 -4.73 -15.29 -6.59
C LYS A 131 -5.64 -14.38 -7.41
N ARG A 132 -5.08 -13.45 -8.17
CA ARG A 132 -5.85 -12.50 -9.00
C ARG A 132 -6.73 -13.19 -10.06
N ARG A 133 -6.31 -14.34 -10.61
CA ARG A 133 -7.05 -15.06 -11.66
C ARG A 133 -8.35 -15.67 -11.14
N ALA A 134 -8.42 -15.98 -9.85
CA ALA A 134 -9.54 -16.65 -9.21
C ALA A 134 -10.52 -15.67 -8.53
N VAL A 135 -10.25 -14.37 -8.55
CA VAL A 135 -11.20 -13.32 -8.14
C VAL A 135 -12.06 -12.92 -9.35
N CYS A 136 -13.36 -12.74 -9.11
CA CYS A 136 -14.34 -12.29 -10.10
C CYS A 136 -15.13 -11.08 -9.62
N ARG A 137 -15.62 -10.30 -10.58
CA ARG A 137 -16.69 -9.31 -10.39
C ARG A 137 -18.03 -10.01 -10.55
N ILE A 138 -18.94 -9.80 -9.60
CA ILE A 138 -20.33 -10.27 -9.67
C ILE A 138 -21.19 -9.12 -10.18
N GLU A 139 -21.89 -9.35 -11.29
CA GLU A 139 -22.63 -8.32 -12.01
C GLU A 139 -24.12 -8.67 -12.03
N PRO A 140 -25.00 -7.81 -11.50
CA PRO A 140 -26.43 -7.94 -11.72
C PRO A 140 -26.73 -7.62 -13.19
N GLN A 141 -27.73 -8.30 -13.74
CA GLN A 141 -28.16 -8.10 -15.12
C GLN A 141 -29.68 -7.90 -15.22
N PRO A 142 -30.18 -7.01 -16.10
CA PRO A 142 -29.39 -6.12 -16.97
C PRO A 142 -28.51 -5.17 -16.15
N GLN A 143 -27.35 -4.82 -16.70
CA GLN A 143 -26.38 -3.96 -16.03
C GLN A 143 -27.11 -2.71 -15.54
N ALA A 144 -27.06 -2.47 -14.22
CA ALA A 144 -27.69 -1.30 -13.65
C ALA A 144 -26.99 -0.03 -14.17
N GLU A 145 -27.74 1.06 -14.31
CA GLU A 145 -27.19 2.40 -14.61
C GLU A 145 -26.22 2.89 -13.49
N THR A 146 -26.19 2.18 -12.37
CA THR A 146 -25.34 2.44 -11.22
C THR A 146 -24.53 1.20 -10.86
N THR A 147 -23.49 1.39 -10.05
CA THR A 147 -22.71 0.28 -9.46
C THR A 147 -23.45 -0.45 -8.35
N ALA A 148 -24.68 -0.04 -8.02
CA ALA A 148 -25.49 -0.69 -7.00
C ALA A 148 -25.79 -2.15 -7.39
N GLY A 149 -25.52 -3.06 -6.46
CA GLY A 149 -25.70 -4.51 -6.67
C GLY A 149 -24.49 -5.22 -7.29
N PHE A 150 -23.44 -4.50 -7.71
CA PHE A 150 -22.16 -5.14 -8.01
C PHE A 150 -21.50 -5.63 -6.72
N GLY A 151 -20.76 -6.72 -6.84
CA GLY A 151 -19.94 -7.26 -5.76
C GLY A 151 -18.68 -7.91 -6.30
N SER A 152 -17.87 -8.41 -5.38
CA SER A 152 -16.71 -9.23 -5.66
C SER A 152 -16.97 -10.65 -5.16
N GLY A 153 -16.30 -11.62 -5.75
CA GLY A 153 -16.29 -13.00 -5.27
C GLY A 153 -15.03 -13.69 -5.74
N PHE A 154 -14.80 -14.92 -5.29
CA PHE A 154 -13.65 -15.69 -5.74
C PHE A 154 -13.89 -17.19 -5.64
N LEU A 155 -13.17 -17.96 -6.45
CA LEU A 155 -13.29 -19.41 -6.50
C LEU A 155 -12.71 -20.04 -5.21
N VAL A 156 -13.47 -20.96 -4.62
CA VAL A 156 -13.06 -21.85 -3.50
C VAL A 156 -13.06 -23.33 -3.90
N ALA A 157 -13.67 -23.63 -5.05
CA ALA A 157 -13.55 -24.90 -5.77
C ALA A 157 -13.54 -24.61 -7.29
N SER A 158 -13.39 -25.64 -8.13
CA SER A 158 -13.32 -25.46 -9.58
C SER A 158 -14.56 -24.77 -10.18
N ASP A 159 -15.73 -24.93 -9.57
CA ASP A 159 -16.99 -24.33 -10.00
C ASP A 159 -17.80 -23.68 -8.86
N VAL A 160 -17.16 -23.38 -7.72
CA VAL A 160 -17.82 -22.71 -6.58
C VAL A 160 -17.14 -21.40 -6.26
N VAL A 161 -17.94 -20.33 -6.26
CA VAL A 161 -17.54 -18.99 -5.83
C VAL A 161 -18.09 -18.70 -4.44
N ILE A 162 -17.29 -18.07 -3.59
CA ILE A 162 -17.76 -17.42 -2.36
C ILE A 162 -17.89 -15.92 -2.56
N THR A 163 -18.93 -15.32 -1.98
CA THR A 163 -19.15 -13.87 -1.85
C THR A 163 -19.96 -13.59 -0.58
N ASN A 164 -20.36 -12.34 -0.32
CA ASN A 164 -21.30 -12.05 0.78
C ASN A 164 -22.74 -12.45 0.45
N PHE A 165 -23.52 -12.79 1.47
CA PHE A 165 -24.94 -13.10 1.27
C PHE A 165 -25.72 -11.88 0.82
N HIS A 166 -25.44 -10.68 1.32
CA HIS A 166 -26.11 -9.46 0.84
C HIS A 166 -25.88 -9.18 -0.65
N VAL A 167 -24.73 -9.61 -1.22
CA VAL A 167 -24.47 -9.55 -2.67
C VAL A 167 -25.36 -10.54 -3.42
N ALA A 168 -25.55 -11.75 -2.86
CA ALA A 168 -26.33 -12.80 -3.48
C ALA A 168 -27.86 -12.67 -3.25
N LYS A 169 -28.28 -12.01 -2.16
CA LYS A 169 -29.66 -11.90 -1.71
C LYS A 169 -30.65 -11.45 -2.79
N PRO A 170 -30.33 -10.47 -3.67
CA PRO A 170 -31.26 -10.04 -4.71
C PRO A 170 -31.65 -11.12 -5.72
N PHE A 171 -30.83 -12.17 -5.87
CA PHE A 171 -31.06 -13.29 -6.80
C PHE A 171 -31.10 -14.66 -6.10
N TRP A 172 -30.86 -14.72 -4.78
CA TRP A 172 -30.77 -15.98 -4.04
C TRP A 172 -32.02 -16.82 -4.26
N ASN A 173 -33.22 -16.27 -4.06
CA ASN A 173 -34.50 -16.97 -4.21
C ASN A 173 -35.28 -16.59 -5.49
N ASP A 174 -34.63 -15.97 -6.49
CA ASP A 174 -35.26 -15.53 -7.74
C ASP A 174 -34.51 -16.13 -8.94
N GLU A 175 -35.06 -17.19 -9.51
CA GLU A 175 -34.46 -17.92 -10.63
C GLU A 175 -34.29 -17.02 -11.87
N ALA A 176 -35.27 -16.16 -12.16
CA ALA A 176 -35.21 -15.28 -13.32
C ALA A 176 -34.05 -14.29 -13.20
N ARG A 177 -33.79 -13.76 -12.00
CA ARG A 177 -32.63 -12.92 -11.72
C ARG A 177 -31.33 -13.72 -11.72
N ALA A 178 -31.30 -14.89 -11.09
CA ALA A 178 -30.13 -15.76 -11.02
C ALA A 178 -29.60 -16.13 -12.42
N ARG A 179 -30.50 -16.42 -13.37
CA ARG A 179 -30.15 -16.69 -14.78
C ARG A 179 -29.44 -15.53 -15.49
N ARG A 180 -29.62 -14.30 -15.02
CA ARG A 180 -29.00 -13.12 -15.62
C ARG A 180 -27.66 -12.78 -14.97
N VAL A 181 -27.40 -13.19 -13.73
CA VAL A 181 -26.14 -12.90 -13.02
C VAL A 181 -24.92 -13.31 -13.86
N VAL A 182 -23.92 -12.43 -13.91
CA VAL A 182 -22.62 -12.70 -14.52
C VAL A 182 -21.57 -12.75 -13.42
N LEU A 183 -20.69 -13.75 -13.48
CA LEU A 183 -19.44 -13.77 -12.73
C LEU A 183 -18.30 -13.60 -13.73
N ARG A 184 -17.66 -12.42 -13.73
CA ARG A 184 -16.63 -12.05 -14.71
C ARG A 184 -15.25 -12.19 -14.09
N PHE A 185 -14.44 -13.10 -14.62
CA PHE A 185 -13.05 -13.29 -14.19
C PHE A 185 -12.08 -12.59 -15.14
N GLY A 186 -10.93 -12.13 -14.63
CA GLY A 186 -9.90 -11.50 -15.47
C GLY A 186 -10.29 -10.13 -16.03
N TYR A 187 -11.27 -9.46 -15.39
CA TYR A 187 -11.60 -8.07 -15.65
C TYR A 187 -10.62 -7.16 -14.92
N GLU A 188 -9.48 -6.90 -15.54
CA GLU A 188 -8.35 -6.16 -14.96
C GLU A 188 -7.66 -5.30 -16.01
N THR A 189 -6.94 -4.28 -15.56
CA THR A 189 -6.06 -3.49 -16.43
C THR A 189 -4.81 -4.30 -16.81
N ASP A 190 -4.33 -4.11 -18.04
CA ASP A 190 -3.09 -4.71 -18.52
C ASP A 190 -1.87 -4.21 -17.71
N SER A 191 -0.71 -4.81 -17.96
CA SER A 191 0.53 -4.47 -17.26
C SER A 191 1.03 -3.04 -17.54
N LYS A 192 0.49 -2.37 -18.56
CA LYS A 192 0.79 -0.96 -18.87
C LYS A 192 -0.19 0.00 -18.17
N GLY A 193 -1.27 -0.52 -17.58
CA GLY A 193 -2.32 0.26 -16.95
C GLY A 193 -3.21 1.01 -17.94
N ILE A 194 -3.16 0.64 -19.23
CA ILE A 194 -3.84 1.38 -20.31
C ILE A 194 -5.11 0.67 -20.74
N ASN A 195 -4.99 -0.60 -21.14
CA ASN A 195 -6.12 -1.35 -21.63
C ASN A 195 -6.79 -2.12 -20.49
N VAL A 196 -8.10 -2.28 -20.58
CA VAL A 196 -8.88 -3.13 -19.67
C VAL A 196 -9.27 -4.40 -20.42
N SER A 197 -8.90 -5.56 -19.86
CA SER A 197 -9.41 -6.85 -20.32
C SER A 197 -10.90 -6.93 -20.06
N GLU A 198 -11.71 -7.33 -21.05
CA GLU A 198 -13.14 -7.59 -20.87
C GLU A 198 -13.41 -8.81 -19.99
N GLY A 199 -12.39 -9.62 -19.70
CA GLY A 199 -12.50 -10.82 -18.89
C GLY A 199 -13.33 -11.93 -19.55
N VAL A 200 -13.64 -12.96 -18.77
CA VAL A 200 -14.42 -14.12 -19.21
C VAL A 200 -15.66 -14.24 -18.32
N GLU A 201 -16.82 -14.34 -18.95
CA GLU A 201 -18.11 -14.47 -18.27
C GLU A 201 -18.46 -15.92 -17.91
N TYR A 202 -18.99 -16.07 -16.71
CA TYR A 202 -19.58 -17.29 -16.18
C TYR A 202 -21.00 -17.02 -15.69
N ARG A 203 -21.83 -18.07 -15.69
CA ARG A 203 -23.22 -18.01 -15.22
C ARG A 203 -23.39 -18.90 -14.00
N LEU A 204 -24.47 -18.65 -13.26
CA LEU A 204 -24.89 -19.53 -12.19
C LEU A 204 -25.45 -20.84 -12.75
N ALA A 205 -25.26 -21.93 -12.03
CA ALA A 205 -25.81 -23.23 -12.41
C ALA A 205 -27.35 -23.15 -12.50
N THR A 206 -27.90 -23.69 -13.59
CA THR A 206 -29.35 -23.84 -13.82
C THR A 206 -29.79 -25.31 -13.78
N VAL A 207 -28.83 -26.22 -13.67
CA VAL A 207 -29.03 -27.67 -13.53
C VAL A 207 -28.19 -28.15 -12.36
N TRP A 208 -28.69 -29.13 -11.61
CA TRP A 208 -27.97 -29.74 -10.50
C TRP A 208 -26.61 -30.31 -10.94
N ARG A 209 -25.54 -29.91 -10.25
CA ARG A 209 -24.15 -30.38 -10.52
C ARG A 209 -23.51 -31.11 -9.35
N GLY A 210 -24.20 -31.22 -8.21
CA GLY A 210 -23.70 -31.95 -7.05
C GLY A 210 -23.73 -33.48 -7.29
N PRO A 211 -22.86 -34.25 -6.63
CA PRO A 211 -22.84 -35.71 -6.75
C PRO A 211 -23.97 -36.38 -5.95
N GLY A 212 -24.53 -35.71 -4.94
CA GLY A 212 -25.65 -36.22 -4.14
C GLY A 212 -27.00 -36.05 -4.84
N THR A 213 -28.03 -36.69 -4.29
CA THR A 213 -29.42 -36.40 -4.67
C THR A 213 -29.85 -35.10 -3.99
N PRO A 214 -30.26 -34.06 -4.75
CA PRO A 214 -30.71 -32.81 -4.15
C PRO A 214 -32.08 -33.00 -3.48
N SER A 215 -32.34 -32.22 -2.43
CA SER A 215 -33.72 -31.98 -2.01
C SER A 215 -34.46 -31.18 -3.09
N GLU A 216 -35.79 -31.23 -3.10
CA GLU A 216 -36.61 -30.54 -4.11
C GLU A 216 -36.25 -29.05 -4.25
N GLY A 217 -36.11 -28.33 -3.12
CA GLY A 217 -35.71 -26.92 -3.14
C GLY A 217 -34.30 -26.65 -3.68
N LEU A 218 -33.36 -27.58 -3.53
CA LEU A 218 -32.01 -27.47 -4.12
C LEU A 218 -32.00 -27.81 -5.61
N ALA A 219 -32.88 -28.72 -6.05
CA ALA A 219 -33.03 -29.06 -7.46
C ALA A 219 -33.57 -27.86 -8.27
N GLU A 220 -34.49 -27.09 -7.69
CA GLU A 220 -35.01 -25.85 -8.28
C GLU A 220 -34.01 -24.69 -8.24
N ARG A 221 -33.04 -24.73 -7.31
CA ARG A 221 -32.07 -23.66 -7.10
C ARG A 221 -30.63 -24.17 -7.06
N PRO A 222 -30.14 -24.76 -8.16
CA PRO A 222 -28.85 -25.49 -8.16
C PRO A 222 -27.63 -24.59 -7.98
N TRP A 223 -27.78 -23.27 -8.06
CA TRP A 223 -26.71 -22.32 -7.72
C TRP A 223 -26.50 -22.17 -6.21
N GLN A 224 -27.49 -22.50 -5.37
CA GLN A 224 -27.41 -22.37 -3.91
C GLN A 224 -26.61 -23.55 -3.32
N VAL A 225 -25.34 -23.32 -2.99
CA VAL A 225 -24.52 -24.33 -2.31
C VAL A 225 -24.73 -24.29 -0.80
N LEU A 226 -24.47 -23.13 -0.20
CA LEU A 226 -24.65 -22.86 1.24
C LEU A 226 -24.61 -21.36 1.49
N SER A 227 -25.26 -20.86 2.54
CA SER A 227 -25.14 -19.45 2.94
C SER A 227 -25.26 -19.26 4.45
N SER A 228 -24.87 -18.07 4.89
CA SER A 228 -25.17 -17.51 6.21
C SER A 228 -25.75 -16.10 6.04
N PRO A 229 -26.84 -15.75 6.73
CA PRO A 229 -27.54 -14.48 6.53
C PRO A 229 -26.71 -13.26 6.99
N GLU A 230 -27.17 -12.07 6.61
CA GLU A 230 -26.48 -10.80 6.87
C GLU A 230 -26.29 -10.50 8.36
N ASP A 231 -27.23 -10.91 9.21
CA ASP A 231 -27.18 -10.74 10.66
C ASP A 231 -26.27 -11.78 11.35
N ASN A 232 -25.68 -12.70 10.59
CA ASN A 232 -24.72 -13.69 11.07
C ASN A 232 -23.36 -13.54 10.35
N LEU A 233 -22.95 -14.52 9.53
CA LEU A 233 -21.63 -14.53 8.88
C LEU A 233 -21.64 -13.95 7.45
N ASP A 234 -22.82 -13.58 6.92
CA ASP A 234 -22.98 -12.88 5.64
C ASP A 234 -22.12 -13.45 4.49
N TYR A 235 -22.24 -14.74 4.22
CA TYR A 235 -21.55 -15.38 3.10
C TYR A 235 -22.54 -16.21 2.25
N ALA A 236 -22.20 -16.37 0.98
CA ALA A 236 -22.91 -17.23 0.05
C ALA A 236 -21.90 -18.02 -0.81
N LEU A 237 -22.10 -19.33 -0.88
CA LEU A 237 -21.45 -20.22 -1.83
C LEU A 237 -22.37 -20.40 -3.05
N LEU A 238 -21.84 -20.07 -4.22
CA LEU A 238 -22.55 -20.04 -5.50
C LEU A 238 -21.94 -21.06 -6.47
N ARG A 239 -22.75 -21.95 -7.02
CA ARG A 239 -22.32 -22.91 -8.06
C ARG A 239 -22.37 -22.25 -9.44
N LEU A 240 -21.29 -22.40 -10.20
CA LEU A 240 -21.20 -22.00 -11.60
C LEU A 240 -21.75 -23.08 -12.54
N ASP A 241 -22.17 -22.68 -13.72
CA ASP A 241 -22.62 -23.55 -14.81
C ASP A 241 -21.52 -24.46 -15.37
N LYS A 242 -20.26 -24.02 -15.28
CA LYS A 242 -19.05 -24.73 -15.72
C LYS A 242 -17.84 -24.42 -14.81
N PRO A 243 -16.83 -25.30 -14.76
CA PRO A 243 -15.69 -25.16 -13.86
C PRO A 243 -14.68 -24.08 -14.33
N ALA A 244 -14.90 -22.83 -13.92
CA ALA A 244 -13.99 -21.72 -14.21
C ALA A 244 -12.55 -21.96 -13.72
N GLY A 245 -12.37 -22.71 -12.62
CA GLY A 245 -11.07 -23.01 -12.04
C GLY A 245 -10.16 -23.88 -12.91
N THR A 246 -10.72 -24.63 -13.86
CA THR A 246 -9.94 -25.49 -14.79
C THR A 246 -9.55 -24.79 -16.09
N ASP A 247 -9.99 -23.54 -16.30
CA ASP A 247 -9.55 -22.74 -17.45
C ASP A 247 -8.03 -22.58 -17.47
N ARG A 248 -7.41 -22.72 -18.64
CA ARG A 248 -5.99 -22.43 -18.81
C ARG A 248 -5.79 -20.96 -19.20
N ILE A 249 -5.05 -20.24 -18.38
CA ILE A 249 -4.63 -18.84 -18.58
C ILE A 249 -3.11 -18.85 -18.68
N ASP A 250 -2.59 -18.46 -19.84
CA ASP A 250 -1.15 -18.52 -20.14
C ASP A 250 -0.55 -19.91 -19.87
N GLY A 251 -1.28 -20.96 -20.25
CA GLY A 251 -0.83 -22.34 -20.09
C GLY A 251 -0.91 -22.90 -18.67
N VAL A 252 -1.48 -22.18 -17.69
CA VAL A 252 -1.66 -22.65 -16.30
C VAL A 252 -3.14 -22.59 -15.92
N GLU A 253 -3.64 -23.57 -15.17
CA GLU A 253 -5.02 -23.54 -14.68
C GLU A 253 -5.29 -22.32 -13.78
N ARG A 254 -6.49 -21.73 -13.90
CA ARG A 254 -6.93 -20.60 -13.07
C ARG A 254 -6.82 -20.93 -11.58
N GLY A 255 -7.19 -22.14 -11.21
CA GLY A 255 -7.22 -22.61 -9.83
C GLY A 255 -8.32 -21.94 -8.99
N PHE A 256 -8.20 -22.10 -7.68
CA PHE A 256 -9.10 -21.54 -6.67
C PHE A 256 -8.30 -21.21 -5.40
N LEU A 257 -8.87 -20.38 -4.52
CA LEU A 257 -8.24 -19.95 -3.29
C LEU A 257 -8.51 -20.96 -2.17
N THR A 258 -7.42 -21.45 -1.55
CA THR A 258 -7.51 -22.13 -0.25
C THR A 258 -7.78 -21.11 0.84
N LEU A 259 -8.81 -21.38 1.64
CA LEU A 259 -9.16 -20.58 2.80
C LEU A 259 -8.36 -21.03 4.02
N THR A 260 -7.80 -20.09 4.76
CA THR A 260 -6.91 -20.37 5.89
C THR A 260 -7.53 -19.82 7.18
N SER A 261 -7.66 -20.68 8.19
CA SER A 261 -8.00 -20.26 9.56
C SER A 261 -6.77 -19.65 10.23
N TRP A 262 -6.39 -18.46 9.77
CA TRP A 262 -5.23 -17.72 10.28
C TRP A 262 -5.60 -16.89 11.50
N GLN A 263 -4.74 -16.91 12.52
CA GLN A 263 -4.88 -16.03 13.68
C GLN A 263 -4.31 -14.65 13.33
N LEU A 264 -5.18 -13.69 13.08
CA LEU A 264 -4.81 -12.29 12.88
C LEU A 264 -4.51 -11.61 14.23
N ASN A 265 -3.64 -10.61 14.19
CA ASN A 265 -3.31 -9.69 15.28
C ASN A 265 -3.56 -8.25 14.84
N GLU A 266 -3.66 -7.34 15.81
CA GLU A 266 -3.62 -5.89 15.51
C GLU A 266 -2.30 -5.53 14.79
N ASP A 267 -2.38 -4.55 13.91
CA ASP A 267 -1.32 -4.07 13.03
C ASP A 267 -0.82 -5.08 11.97
N ASP A 268 -1.37 -6.31 11.93
CA ASP A 268 -1.04 -7.26 10.87
C ASP A 268 -1.38 -6.65 9.50
N PRO A 269 -0.46 -6.71 8.51
CA PRO A 269 -0.72 -6.24 7.17
C PRO A 269 -1.86 -7.01 6.53
N LEU A 270 -2.80 -6.26 5.95
CA LEU A 270 -3.96 -6.81 5.28
C LEU A 270 -4.09 -6.26 3.86
N LEU A 271 -4.25 -7.17 2.92
CA LEU A 271 -4.36 -6.90 1.49
C LEU A 271 -5.75 -7.32 1.01
N ILE A 272 -6.39 -6.51 0.17
CA ILE A 272 -7.71 -6.85 -0.40
C ILE A 272 -7.63 -6.77 -1.92
N LEU A 273 -7.93 -7.90 -2.59
CA LEU A 273 -8.10 -7.98 -4.04
C LEU A 273 -9.57 -7.82 -4.40
N GLN A 274 -9.93 -6.75 -5.10
CA GLN A 274 -11.31 -6.26 -5.14
C GLN A 274 -11.68 -5.58 -6.45
N HIS A 275 -12.98 -5.48 -6.72
CA HIS A 275 -13.57 -4.64 -7.78
C HIS A 275 -14.27 -3.40 -7.20
N PRO A 276 -13.52 -2.41 -6.66
CA PRO A 276 -14.10 -1.21 -6.05
C PRO A 276 -14.81 -0.35 -7.09
N SER A 277 -15.98 0.19 -6.79
CA SER A 277 -16.86 0.91 -7.72
C SER A 277 -17.14 0.14 -9.02
N ALA A 278 -17.21 -1.19 -8.93
CA ALA A 278 -17.26 -2.11 -10.07
C ALA A 278 -16.09 -1.92 -11.07
N ALA A 279 -14.98 -1.30 -10.68
CA ALA A 279 -13.83 -1.07 -11.55
C ALA A 279 -13.06 -2.37 -11.85
N PRO A 280 -12.12 -2.35 -12.83
CA PRO A 280 -11.19 -3.45 -13.04
C PRO A 280 -10.45 -3.81 -11.75
N LEU A 281 -10.09 -5.09 -11.57
CA LEU A 281 -9.50 -5.63 -10.34
C LEU A 281 -8.37 -4.74 -9.80
N LYS A 282 -8.43 -4.42 -8.51
CA LYS A 282 -7.46 -3.61 -7.77
C LYS A 282 -6.96 -4.34 -6.52
N LEU A 283 -5.76 -3.97 -6.10
CA LEU A 283 -5.20 -4.34 -4.80
C LEU A 283 -5.16 -3.10 -3.91
N SER A 284 -5.63 -3.23 -2.67
CA SER A 284 -5.47 -2.23 -1.62
C SER A 284 -4.75 -2.87 -0.44
N ILE A 285 -3.93 -2.09 0.28
CA ILE A 285 -3.09 -2.55 1.38
C ILE A 285 -3.33 -1.64 2.57
N GLY A 286 -3.36 -2.22 3.76
CA GLY A 286 -3.41 -1.52 5.03
C GLY A 286 -3.14 -2.48 6.16
N ALA A 287 -3.80 -2.30 7.30
CA ALA A 287 -3.55 -3.09 8.50
C ALA A 287 -4.82 -3.43 9.27
N VAL A 288 -4.77 -4.54 10.00
CA VAL A 288 -5.75 -4.89 11.02
C VAL A 288 -5.73 -3.84 12.12
N GLN A 289 -6.91 -3.34 12.48
CA GLN A 289 -7.07 -2.33 13.54
C GLN A 289 -7.48 -2.96 14.86
N SER A 290 -8.44 -3.90 14.83
CA SER A 290 -8.95 -4.57 16.02
C SER A 290 -9.67 -5.86 15.64
N LEU A 291 -9.91 -6.73 16.62
CA LEU A 291 -10.54 -8.03 16.42
C LEU A 291 -11.75 -8.20 17.35
N ASP A 292 -12.82 -8.78 16.82
CA ASP A 292 -13.97 -9.27 17.60
C ASP A 292 -14.10 -10.78 17.31
N LEU A 293 -13.22 -11.53 17.97
CA LEU A 293 -13.03 -12.95 17.70
C LEU A 293 -14.14 -13.82 18.31
N PRO A 294 -14.45 -14.96 17.67
CA PRO A 294 -13.75 -15.55 16.52
C PRO A 294 -14.17 -14.98 15.16
N SER A 295 -15.26 -14.21 15.09
CA SER A 295 -15.99 -14.01 13.84
C SER A 295 -15.52 -12.83 13.00
N HIS A 296 -15.11 -11.72 13.62
CA HIS A 296 -14.90 -10.47 12.90
C HIS A 296 -13.50 -9.90 13.07
N VAL A 297 -13.02 -9.30 11.99
CA VAL A 297 -11.80 -8.50 11.94
C VAL A 297 -12.16 -7.12 11.42
N PHE A 298 -11.61 -6.09 12.08
CA PHE A 298 -11.71 -4.70 11.67
C PHE A 298 -10.35 -4.21 11.19
N TYR A 299 -10.33 -3.42 10.12
CA TYR A 299 -9.09 -3.01 9.46
C TYR A 299 -9.25 -1.67 8.76
N ILE A 300 -8.12 -1.01 8.53
CA ILE A 300 -8.04 0.23 7.75
C ILE A 300 -7.41 -0.13 6.40
N VAL A 301 -8.25 -0.38 5.40
CA VAL A 301 -7.86 -0.66 4.00
C VAL A 301 -8.89 0.02 3.12
N ASN A 302 -8.50 0.72 2.04
CA ASN A 302 -9.47 1.40 1.18
C ASN A 302 -10.37 0.40 0.42
N THR A 303 -11.68 0.67 0.40
CA THR A 303 -12.72 -0.10 -0.30
C THR A 303 -13.85 0.82 -0.77
N GLU A 304 -14.62 0.42 -1.78
CA GLU A 304 -15.78 1.16 -2.28
C GLU A 304 -16.95 0.19 -2.57
N GLY A 305 -18.10 0.69 -3.02
CA GLY A 305 -19.22 -0.17 -3.44
C GLY A 305 -18.76 -1.16 -4.53
N GLY A 306 -19.06 -2.45 -4.38
CA GLY A 306 -18.52 -3.50 -5.26
C GLY A 306 -17.35 -4.29 -4.66
N SER A 307 -16.71 -3.79 -3.60
CA SER A 307 -15.67 -4.53 -2.87
C SER A 307 -16.22 -5.68 -2.02
N SER A 308 -17.48 -5.65 -1.62
CA SER A 308 -18.12 -6.69 -0.80
C SER A 308 -17.95 -8.08 -1.41
N GLY A 309 -17.46 -9.02 -0.60
CA GLY A 309 -17.16 -10.40 -0.99
C GLY A 309 -15.74 -10.62 -1.49
N SER A 310 -14.88 -9.59 -1.43
CA SER A 310 -13.46 -9.71 -1.78
C SER A 310 -12.68 -10.56 -0.78
N PRO A 311 -11.66 -11.33 -1.22
CA PRO A 311 -10.75 -12.00 -0.30
C PRO A 311 -9.84 -10.97 0.40
N CYS A 312 -9.78 -11.07 1.72
CA CYS A 312 -8.74 -10.44 2.54
C CYS A 312 -7.57 -11.42 2.67
N LEU A 313 -6.38 -10.93 2.37
CA LEU A 313 -5.13 -11.69 2.36
C LEU A 313 -4.17 -11.13 3.41
N ASN A 314 -3.41 -12.01 4.06
CA ASN A 314 -2.26 -11.58 4.88
C ASN A 314 -1.02 -11.35 4.01
N GLN A 315 0.11 -10.97 4.62
CA GLN A 315 1.38 -10.74 3.92
C GLN A 315 1.88 -11.94 3.09
N ARG A 316 1.61 -13.17 3.53
CA ARG A 316 1.93 -14.42 2.80
C ARG A 316 0.99 -14.72 1.62
N LEU A 317 0.02 -13.84 1.37
CA LEU A 317 -1.08 -14.01 0.43
C LEU A 317 -1.99 -15.21 0.75
N GLU A 318 -2.05 -15.60 2.02
CA GLU A 318 -3.03 -16.57 2.51
C GLU A 318 -4.38 -15.88 2.64
N THR A 319 -5.45 -16.58 2.29
CA THR A 319 -6.81 -16.02 2.27
C THR A 319 -7.42 -16.21 3.64
N VAL A 320 -7.54 -15.13 4.43
CA VAL A 320 -7.76 -15.17 5.89
C VAL A 320 -9.13 -14.66 6.34
N ALA A 321 -9.75 -13.79 5.54
CA ALA A 321 -11.09 -13.28 5.80
C ALA A 321 -11.84 -12.93 4.50
N LEU A 322 -13.16 -12.78 4.61
CA LEU A 322 -14.04 -12.26 3.56
C LEU A 322 -14.39 -10.80 3.89
N HIS A 323 -14.07 -9.87 2.99
CA HIS A 323 -14.48 -8.47 3.16
C HIS A 323 -16.01 -8.35 3.10
N ARG A 324 -16.59 -7.55 3.99
CA ARG A 324 -18.05 -7.38 4.11
C ARG A 324 -18.50 -5.96 3.77
N GLN A 325 -18.16 -5.00 4.61
CA GLN A 325 -18.63 -3.62 4.51
C GLN A 325 -17.70 -2.63 5.23
N GLY A 326 -17.87 -1.35 4.92
CA GLY A 326 -17.31 -0.23 5.67
C GLY A 326 -18.21 0.26 6.79
N GLU A 327 -17.58 0.68 7.88
CA GLU A 327 -18.10 1.51 8.95
C GLU A 327 -17.58 2.94 8.77
N SER A 328 -18.00 3.89 9.62
CA SER A 328 -17.67 5.31 9.47
C SER A 328 -16.18 5.64 9.42
N SER A 329 -15.31 4.81 10.00
CA SER A 329 -13.86 5.06 10.07
C SER A 329 -12.98 3.84 9.78
N ARG A 330 -13.58 2.67 9.51
CA ARG A 330 -12.88 1.39 9.36
C ARG A 330 -13.70 0.41 8.53
N ASN A 331 -13.07 -0.62 8.02
CA ASN A 331 -13.74 -1.72 7.33
C ASN A 331 -13.84 -2.95 8.23
N ARG A 332 -14.80 -3.83 7.90
CA ARG A 332 -15.05 -5.08 8.61
C ARG A 332 -15.09 -6.26 7.64
N GLY A 333 -14.53 -7.38 8.07
CA GLY A 333 -14.65 -8.68 7.42
C GLY A 333 -15.01 -9.80 8.39
N VAL A 334 -15.33 -10.96 7.83
CA VAL A 334 -15.60 -12.19 8.58
C VAL A 334 -14.42 -13.14 8.39
N THR A 335 -13.92 -13.74 9.47
CA THR A 335 -12.76 -14.64 9.42
C THR A 335 -13.13 -15.99 8.80
N PHE A 336 -12.19 -16.63 8.08
CA PHE A 336 -12.42 -18.00 7.62
C PHE A 336 -12.39 -19.03 8.74
N LYS A 337 -11.88 -18.68 9.93
CA LYS A 337 -12.07 -19.50 11.13
C LYS A 337 -13.56 -19.69 11.43
N ALA A 338 -14.32 -18.60 11.54
CA ALA A 338 -15.76 -18.69 11.83
C ALA A 338 -16.56 -19.34 10.70
N ILE A 339 -16.21 -19.07 9.44
CA ILE A 339 -16.85 -19.72 8.29
C ILE A 339 -16.57 -21.24 8.27
N HIS A 340 -15.36 -21.69 8.58
CA HIS A 340 -15.03 -23.12 8.68
C HIS A 340 -15.74 -23.82 9.85
N GLU A 341 -15.87 -23.17 11.00
CA GLU A 341 -16.63 -23.69 12.14
C GLU A 341 -18.10 -23.92 11.77
N ASP A 342 -18.70 -22.95 11.06
CA ASP A 342 -20.06 -23.09 10.54
C ASP A 342 -20.16 -24.23 9.49
N TRP A 343 -19.24 -24.30 8.54
CA TRP A 343 -19.20 -25.38 7.53
C TRP A 343 -19.04 -26.77 8.15
N SER A 344 -18.23 -26.88 9.19
CA SER A 344 -18.04 -28.12 9.94
C SER A 344 -19.34 -28.59 10.58
N SER A 345 -20.12 -27.66 11.15
CA SER A 345 -21.44 -27.96 11.72
C SER A 345 -22.49 -28.35 10.67
N ARG A 346 -22.27 -27.99 9.39
CA ARG A 346 -23.16 -28.24 8.26
C ARG A 346 -22.55 -29.14 7.18
N VAL A 347 -21.61 -30.01 7.58
CA VAL A 347 -20.82 -30.84 6.64
C VAL A 347 -21.68 -31.71 5.73
N ASP A 348 -22.84 -32.20 6.20
CA ASP A 348 -23.71 -33.04 5.39
C ASP A 348 -24.34 -32.28 4.21
N ALA A 349 -24.68 -31.01 4.38
CA ALA A 349 -25.12 -30.15 3.28
C ALA A 349 -24.02 -29.99 2.22
N LEU A 350 -22.76 -29.84 2.65
CA LEU A 350 -21.61 -29.75 1.76
C LEU A 350 -21.27 -31.09 1.07
N LYS A 351 -21.57 -32.24 1.70
CA LYS A 351 -21.41 -33.57 1.08
C LYS A 351 -22.37 -33.74 -0.11
N VAL A 352 -23.63 -33.35 0.04
CA VAL A 352 -24.62 -33.40 -1.05
C VAL A 352 -24.15 -32.56 -2.24
N GLN A 353 -23.53 -31.42 -1.95
CA GLN A 353 -22.95 -30.50 -2.92
C GLN A 353 -21.58 -30.95 -3.48
N GLY A 354 -21.01 -32.04 -2.94
CA GLY A 354 -19.71 -32.55 -3.36
C GLY A 354 -18.57 -31.58 -3.09
N VAL A 355 -18.64 -30.81 -2.00
CA VAL A 355 -17.59 -29.83 -1.60
C VAL A 355 -17.29 -29.90 -0.10
N PHE A 356 -17.57 -31.04 0.54
CA PHE A 356 -17.39 -31.23 1.99
C PHE A 356 -15.96 -31.02 2.48
N TRP A 357 -14.95 -31.17 1.62
CA TRP A 357 -13.56 -30.89 1.98
C TRP A 357 -13.31 -29.42 2.32
N LEU A 358 -14.18 -28.51 1.86
CA LEU A 358 -14.13 -27.09 2.23
C LEU A 358 -14.19 -26.90 3.75
N ALA A 359 -14.96 -27.72 4.46
CA ALA A 359 -15.07 -27.66 5.92
C ALA A 359 -13.75 -27.97 6.66
N ASN A 360 -12.81 -28.65 5.98
CA ASN A 360 -11.51 -29.04 6.53
C ASN A 360 -10.33 -28.32 5.86
N GLN A 361 -10.58 -27.36 4.95
CA GLN A 361 -9.50 -26.58 4.36
C GLN A 361 -8.81 -25.74 5.44
N GLY A 362 -7.48 -25.64 5.40
CA GLY A 362 -6.75 -24.71 6.26
C GLY A 362 -6.74 -25.04 7.76
N ALA A 363 -7.23 -26.21 8.20
CA ALA A 363 -6.79 -26.77 9.48
C ALA A 363 -5.27 -26.97 9.40
N MET A 364 -4.51 -26.38 10.32
CA MET A 364 -3.06 -26.49 10.38
C MET A 364 -2.65 -27.96 10.59
N ILE A 365 -2.56 -28.71 9.48
CA ILE A 365 -1.95 -30.03 9.38
C ILE A 365 -0.65 -29.81 8.61
N PRO A 366 0.51 -30.24 9.12
CA PRO A 366 1.78 -30.06 8.41
C PRO A 366 1.70 -30.72 7.02
N GLU A 367 2.02 -29.91 6.00
CA GLU A 367 2.18 -30.24 4.59
C GLU A 367 1.43 -31.47 4.06
N ILE A 368 0.19 -31.24 3.63
CA ILE A 368 -0.40 -32.03 2.55
C ILE A 368 -0.74 -31.06 1.42
N THR A 369 0.07 -31.08 0.36
CA THR A 369 -0.16 -30.26 -0.84
C THR A 369 -1.48 -30.63 -1.50
N SER A 370 -2.19 -29.63 -2.00
CA SER A 370 -3.52 -29.73 -2.65
C SER A 370 -3.58 -30.75 -3.80
N ALA A 371 -2.42 -31.11 -4.38
CA ALA A 371 -2.30 -32.14 -5.41
C ALA A 371 -2.58 -33.57 -4.91
N SER A 372 -2.38 -33.88 -3.62
CA SER A 372 -2.57 -35.24 -3.11
C SER A 372 -4.06 -35.59 -2.88
N LEU A 373 -4.89 -34.59 -2.60
CA LEU A 373 -6.33 -34.77 -2.40
C LEU A 373 -7.09 -34.95 -3.71
N ALA A 374 -6.67 -34.26 -4.78
CA ALA A 374 -7.23 -34.44 -6.13
C ALA A 374 -6.88 -35.82 -6.74
N LYS A 375 -5.70 -36.37 -6.41
CA LYS A 375 -5.25 -37.67 -6.95
C LYS A 375 -5.91 -38.89 -6.31
N LYS A 376 -6.46 -38.77 -5.09
CA LYS A 376 -7.01 -39.92 -4.35
C LYS A 376 -8.41 -40.36 -4.81
N TRP A 377 -9.03 -39.65 -5.76
CA TRP A 377 -10.32 -40.06 -6.29
C TRP A 377 -10.39 -39.88 -7.81
N THR A 378 -9.76 -40.81 -8.52
CA THR A 378 -10.10 -41.16 -9.90
C THR A 378 -10.45 -42.64 -9.92
N GLY A 379 -11.74 -42.94 -9.79
CA GLY A 379 -12.25 -44.31 -10.00
C GLY A 379 -12.54 -44.53 -11.48
N ALA A 380 -11.60 -45.15 -12.21
CA ALA A 380 -11.82 -45.88 -13.47
C ALA A 380 -10.54 -46.70 -13.81
N PRO A 381 -10.66 -47.82 -14.55
CA PRO A 381 -9.86 -49.02 -14.36
C PRO A 381 -8.45 -48.99 -14.98
N SER A 382 -7.61 -49.82 -14.39
CA SER A 382 -6.21 -50.15 -14.69
C SER A 382 -5.89 -50.37 -16.17
N GLY A 383 -4.86 -49.68 -16.64
CA GLY A 383 -4.10 -49.95 -17.86
C GLY A 383 -2.63 -49.62 -17.63
N ASP A 384 -1.79 -50.62 -17.85
CA ASP A 384 -0.39 -50.74 -17.44
C ASP A 384 0.60 -49.97 -18.35
N SER A 385 1.84 -49.87 -17.84
CA SER A 385 3.12 -49.61 -18.52
C SER A 385 3.68 -48.18 -18.64
N GLY A 386 4.94 -48.01 -18.16
CA GLY A 386 5.96 -47.33 -18.96
C GLY A 386 6.72 -46.14 -18.37
N THR A 387 7.75 -46.42 -17.56
CA THR A 387 9.11 -45.82 -17.59
C THR A 387 9.33 -44.29 -17.45
N SER A 388 10.00 -43.92 -16.34
CA SER A 388 10.83 -42.70 -16.15
C SER A 388 12.05 -42.66 -17.10
N PRO A 389 12.67 -41.48 -17.30
CA PRO A 389 13.98 -41.28 -16.68
C PRO A 389 14.28 -39.86 -16.15
N ASP A 390 15.22 -39.87 -15.20
CA ASP A 390 15.99 -38.76 -14.62
C ASP A 390 16.52 -37.75 -15.65
N HIS A 391 16.62 -36.47 -15.26
CA HIS A 391 17.79 -35.67 -15.60
C HIS A 391 18.15 -34.61 -14.55
N ARG A 392 19.45 -34.62 -14.25
CA ARG A 392 20.23 -33.81 -13.30
C ARG A 392 20.18 -32.31 -13.55
N ALA A 393 20.32 -31.59 -12.44
CA ALA A 393 20.69 -30.19 -12.34
C ALA A 393 22.13 -29.91 -12.81
N THR A 394 22.33 -28.74 -13.42
CA THR A 394 23.61 -28.01 -13.46
C THR A 394 23.32 -26.51 -13.42
N GLY A 395 23.85 -25.83 -12.40
CA GLY A 395 23.73 -24.39 -12.20
C GLY A 395 24.59 -23.54 -13.13
N VAL A 396 24.27 -22.24 -13.19
CA VAL A 396 25.17 -21.19 -13.68
C VAL A 396 24.98 -19.92 -12.85
N SER A 397 26.12 -19.28 -12.63
CA SER A 397 26.55 -18.16 -11.79
C SER A 397 25.78 -16.83 -11.86
N GLU A 398 25.82 -16.15 -10.70
CA GLU A 398 25.56 -14.73 -10.48
C GLU A 398 26.54 -13.82 -11.24
N HIS A 399 26.01 -12.79 -11.90
CA HIS A 399 26.77 -11.58 -12.22
C HIS A 399 25.97 -10.31 -11.94
N SER A 400 26.64 -9.47 -11.14
CA SER A 400 26.32 -8.11 -10.71
C SER A 400 26.09 -7.16 -11.88
N LEU A 401 25.03 -6.34 -11.83
CA LEU A 401 24.93 -5.08 -12.58
C LEU A 401 24.18 -4.03 -11.76
N ALA A 402 24.89 -2.92 -11.53
CA ALA A 402 24.46 -1.74 -10.82
C ALA A 402 23.41 -0.91 -11.56
N THR A 403 22.70 -0.13 -10.77
CA THR A 403 21.57 0.78 -11.02
C THR A 403 21.80 1.89 -12.04
N ALA A 404 20.80 2.14 -12.89
CA ALA A 404 20.50 3.47 -13.45
C ALA A 404 18.98 3.61 -13.67
N VAL A 405 18.31 4.50 -12.92
CA VAL A 405 16.88 4.83 -13.09
C VAL A 405 16.76 5.83 -14.24
N PRO A 406 15.91 5.60 -15.26
CA PRO A 406 15.73 6.52 -16.38
C PRO A 406 15.04 7.83 -15.93
N PRO A 407 15.24 8.95 -16.64
CA PRO A 407 14.59 10.22 -16.30
C PRO A 407 13.07 10.10 -16.40
N ARG A 408 12.35 10.55 -15.36
CA ARG A 408 10.88 10.57 -15.33
C ARG A 408 10.37 11.71 -16.21
N GLY A 409 9.25 11.50 -16.91
CA GLY A 409 8.59 12.55 -17.69
C GLY A 409 7.94 13.61 -16.80
N LEU A 410 7.89 14.86 -17.27
CA LEU A 410 7.37 16.03 -16.52
C LEU A 410 5.97 15.81 -15.93
N ASP A 411 5.09 15.11 -16.64
CA ASP A 411 3.71 14.85 -16.20
C ASP A 411 3.67 13.97 -14.94
N GLU A 412 4.56 12.98 -14.89
CA GLU A 412 4.68 12.09 -13.74
C GLU A 412 5.28 12.83 -12.54
N GLU A 413 6.23 13.72 -12.80
CA GLU A 413 6.82 14.59 -11.79
C GLU A 413 5.79 15.57 -11.18
N LEU A 414 4.99 16.22 -12.02
CA LEU A 414 3.90 17.10 -11.60
C LEU A 414 2.83 16.34 -10.81
N ARG A 415 2.46 15.13 -11.26
CA ARG A 415 1.49 14.30 -10.53
C ARG A 415 1.99 13.93 -9.15
N LEU A 416 3.24 13.49 -9.03
CA LEU A 416 3.83 13.14 -7.73
C LEU A 416 3.87 14.34 -6.79
N LEU A 417 4.16 15.53 -7.32
CA LEU A 417 4.25 16.77 -6.55
C LEU A 417 2.87 17.24 -6.06
N LEU A 418 1.85 17.18 -6.92
CA LEU A 418 0.51 17.69 -6.62
C LEU A 418 -0.37 16.70 -5.85
N ARG A 419 -0.09 15.39 -5.94
CA ARG A 419 -0.89 14.32 -5.28
C ARG A 419 -1.09 14.48 -3.78
N PRO A 420 -0.07 14.76 -2.94
CA PRO A 420 -0.30 14.95 -1.52
C PRO A 420 -1.08 16.23 -1.20
N LEU A 421 -1.09 17.21 -2.11
CA LEU A 421 -1.71 18.54 -1.90
C LEU A 421 -3.16 18.61 -2.41
N MET A 422 -3.56 17.70 -3.29
CA MET A 422 -4.85 17.72 -3.98
C MET A 422 -5.62 16.41 -3.76
N GLY A 423 -5.40 15.77 -2.60
CA GLY A 423 -5.94 14.46 -2.25
C GLY A 423 -7.47 14.41 -2.14
N ASP A 424 -8.09 15.49 -1.71
CA ASP A 424 -9.54 15.62 -1.55
C ASP A 424 -10.09 16.88 -2.24
N ARG A 425 -11.41 16.90 -2.39
CA ARG A 425 -12.16 17.94 -3.11
C ARG A 425 -11.97 19.34 -2.52
N ASP A 426 -11.89 19.47 -1.20
CA ASP A 426 -11.75 20.77 -0.54
C ASP A 426 -10.35 21.34 -0.75
N ASN A 427 -9.33 20.50 -0.62
CA ASN A 427 -7.95 20.84 -0.92
C ASN A 427 -7.73 21.21 -2.40
N ARG A 428 -8.40 20.51 -3.33
CA ARG A 428 -8.40 20.86 -4.76
C ARG A 428 -9.02 22.23 -4.99
N ARG A 429 -10.23 22.44 -4.44
CA ARG A 429 -10.97 23.70 -4.57
C ARG A 429 -10.17 24.87 -4.03
N ALA A 430 -9.63 24.77 -2.81
CA ALA A 430 -8.89 25.85 -2.17
C ALA A 430 -7.69 26.30 -3.03
N ARG A 431 -6.90 25.35 -3.55
CA ARG A 431 -5.70 25.65 -4.33
C ARG A 431 -6.02 26.19 -5.72
N LEU A 432 -7.03 25.62 -6.38
CA LEU A 432 -7.46 26.09 -7.70
C LEU A 432 -8.12 27.47 -7.63
N THR A 433 -8.98 27.71 -6.64
CA THR A 433 -9.56 29.03 -6.41
C THR A 433 -8.47 30.07 -6.12
N ARG A 434 -7.46 29.73 -5.32
CA ARG A 434 -6.34 30.65 -5.07
C ARG A 434 -5.52 30.95 -6.32
N ALA A 435 -5.27 29.95 -7.16
CA ALA A 435 -4.50 30.14 -8.40
C ALA A 435 -5.30 30.89 -9.48
N PHE A 436 -6.61 30.63 -9.57
CA PHE A 436 -7.43 30.98 -10.74
C PHE A 436 -8.73 31.75 -10.43
N SER A 437 -8.87 32.39 -9.27
CA SER A 437 -10.07 33.18 -8.92
C SER A 437 -10.44 34.24 -9.98
N ASN A 438 -9.44 34.77 -10.69
CA ASN A 438 -9.61 35.78 -11.74
C ASN A 438 -9.93 35.18 -13.12
N TYR A 439 -9.95 33.86 -13.26
CA TYR A 439 -10.17 33.14 -14.52
C TYR A 439 -11.31 32.12 -14.36
N PRO A 440 -12.57 32.57 -14.14
CA PRO A 440 -13.70 31.66 -13.88
C PRO A 440 -13.93 30.67 -15.03
N GLY A 441 -13.72 31.09 -16.29
CA GLY A 441 -13.87 30.19 -17.45
C GLY A 441 -12.82 29.07 -17.55
N LEU A 442 -11.72 29.13 -16.80
CA LEU A 442 -10.80 28.01 -16.62
C LEU A 442 -11.30 27.08 -15.49
N LEU A 443 -11.75 27.65 -14.37
CA LEU A 443 -12.29 26.88 -13.25
C LEU A 443 -13.51 26.04 -13.67
N ASP A 444 -14.37 26.56 -14.53
CA ASP A 444 -15.55 25.86 -15.04
C ASP A 444 -15.20 24.61 -15.88
N ARG A 445 -13.97 24.53 -16.41
CA ARG A 445 -13.47 23.38 -17.19
C ARG A 445 -12.85 22.29 -16.32
N ILE A 446 -12.70 22.53 -15.01
CA ILE A 446 -12.03 21.62 -14.09
C ILE A 446 -13.09 20.94 -13.23
N ASN A 447 -13.27 19.63 -13.46
CA ASN A 447 -14.04 18.80 -12.55
C ASN A 447 -13.24 18.52 -11.27
N LEU A 448 -13.74 18.96 -10.12
CA LEU A 448 -13.08 18.76 -8.82
C LEU A 448 -13.28 17.36 -8.24
N ASP A 449 -14.20 16.58 -8.80
CA ASP A 449 -14.61 15.27 -8.30
C ASP A 449 -13.78 14.14 -8.94
N GLY A 450 -13.75 12.97 -8.27
CA GLY A 450 -13.06 11.76 -8.76
C GLY A 450 -11.72 11.45 -8.09
N GLU A 451 -11.12 10.34 -8.50
CA GLU A 451 -9.83 9.83 -7.97
C GLU A 451 -8.69 10.83 -8.24
N THR A 452 -7.77 10.99 -7.28
CA THR A 452 -6.74 12.04 -7.32
C THR A 452 -5.80 11.93 -8.52
N GLY A 453 -5.37 10.72 -8.92
CA GLY A 453 -4.55 10.53 -10.12
C GLY A 453 -5.28 10.91 -11.42
N VAL A 454 -6.55 10.51 -11.57
CA VAL A 454 -7.41 10.90 -12.71
C VAL A 454 -7.63 12.41 -12.72
N PHE A 455 -7.99 12.99 -11.57
CA PHE A 455 -8.15 14.42 -11.41
C PHE A 455 -6.88 15.17 -11.81
N LEU A 456 -5.70 14.76 -11.32
CA LEU A 456 -4.44 15.42 -11.64
C LEU A 456 -4.06 15.28 -13.11
N SER A 457 -4.34 14.13 -13.72
CA SER A 457 -4.11 13.93 -15.15
C SER A 457 -4.99 14.85 -15.99
N ASN A 458 -6.28 14.93 -15.65
CA ASN A 458 -7.22 15.82 -16.31
C ASN A 458 -6.85 17.28 -16.07
N LEU A 459 -6.52 17.66 -14.84
CA LEU A 459 -6.09 19.02 -14.49
C LEU A 459 -4.86 19.44 -15.30
N ILE A 460 -3.81 18.61 -15.34
CA ILE A 460 -2.58 18.92 -16.09
C ILE A 460 -2.89 19.08 -17.59
N ASN A 461 -3.72 18.19 -18.15
CA ASN A 461 -4.14 18.29 -19.55
C ASN A 461 -4.97 19.56 -19.80
N THR A 462 -5.97 19.84 -18.98
CA THR A 462 -6.80 21.05 -19.08
C THR A 462 -5.95 22.31 -18.98
N LEU A 463 -4.97 22.37 -18.07
CA LEU A 463 -4.08 23.53 -17.94
C LEU A 463 -3.16 23.70 -19.16
N ARG A 464 -2.71 22.60 -19.77
CA ARG A 464 -1.93 22.64 -21.02
C ARG A 464 -2.77 23.07 -22.22
N GLU A 465 -3.97 22.52 -22.34
CA GLU A 465 -4.91 22.88 -23.41
C GLU A 465 -5.38 24.34 -23.27
N TYR A 466 -5.50 24.84 -22.05
CA TYR A 466 -5.80 26.25 -21.79
C TYR A 466 -4.63 27.17 -22.20
N GLY A 467 -3.40 26.68 -22.11
CA GLY A 467 -2.20 27.42 -22.50
C GLY A 467 -1.85 28.51 -21.48
N GLU A 468 -1.97 29.78 -21.90
CA GLU A 468 -1.62 30.95 -21.10
C GLU A 468 -2.86 31.60 -20.46
N VAL A 469 -2.78 31.93 -19.17
CA VAL A 469 -3.84 32.70 -18.48
C VAL A 469 -3.69 34.21 -18.71
N GLU A 470 -2.46 34.67 -18.91
CA GLU A 470 -2.07 36.01 -19.32
C GLU A 470 -0.86 35.91 -20.24
N ARG A 471 -0.57 36.97 -21.02
CA ARG A 471 0.53 36.96 -21.99
C ARG A 471 1.87 36.61 -21.30
N GLY A 472 2.42 35.45 -21.63
CA GLY A 472 3.65 34.91 -21.05
C GLY A 472 3.49 34.29 -19.65
N GLU A 473 2.28 33.91 -19.25
CA GLU A 473 2.01 33.17 -18.00
C GLU A 473 1.23 31.88 -18.29
N PRO A 474 1.91 30.73 -18.45
CA PRO A 474 1.26 29.44 -18.59
C PRO A 474 0.36 29.11 -17.39
N ALA A 475 -0.83 28.55 -17.64
CA ALA A 475 -1.79 28.18 -16.59
C ALA A 475 -1.18 27.20 -15.58
N LEU A 476 -0.32 26.28 -16.05
CA LEU A 476 0.41 25.36 -15.19
C LEU A 476 1.39 26.09 -14.24
N HIS A 477 2.07 27.13 -14.71
CA HIS A 477 2.95 27.94 -13.87
C HIS A 477 2.17 28.72 -12.83
N ARG A 478 1.04 29.30 -13.23
CA ARG A 478 0.12 30.01 -12.33
C ARG A 478 -0.33 29.14 -11.16
N LEU A 479 -0.56 27.84 -11.39
CA LEU A 479 -0.90 26.89 -10.33
C LEU A 479 0.29 26.59 -9.40
N LEU A 480 1.49 26.42 -9.95
CA LEU A 480 2.67 25.99 -9.19
C LEU A 480 3.25 27.09 -8.29
N VAL A 481 3.13 28.36 -8.69
CA VAL A 481 3.63 29.51 -7.92
C VAL A 481 3.08 29.56 -6.48
N PRO A 482 1.75 29.54 -6.24
CA PRO A 482 1.23 29.55 -4.88
C PRO A 482 1.45 28.22 -4.13
N ILE A 483 1.61 27.11 -4.85
CA ILE A 483 1.90 25.80 -4.25
C ILE A 483 3.32 25.74 -3.69
N LYS A 484 4.26 26.49 -4.28
CA LYS A 484 5.65 26.61 -3.83
C LYS A 484 5.80 27.01 -2.36
N GLU A 485 4.88 27.83 -1.87
CA GLU A 485 4.87 28.32 -0.49
C GLU A 485 4.28 27.32 0.52
N GLU A 486 3.66 26.24 0.05
CA GLU A 486 3.02 25.22 0.90
C GLU A 486 3.83 23.93 1.04
N VAL A 487 4.88 23.77 0.23
CA VAL A 487 5.67 22.53 0.18
C VAL A 487 7.01 22.67 0.91
N GLY A 488 7.55 21.52 1.31
CA GLY A 488 8.88 21.44 1.93
C GLY A 488 10.01 21.82 0.98
N VAL A 489 11.21 22.04 1.52
CA VAL A 489 12.39 22.54 0.78
C VAL A 489 12.69 21.72 -0.48
N ARG A 490 12.61 20.39 -0.39
CA ARG A 490 12.85 19.47 -1.53
C ARG A 490 11.87 19.67 -2.69
N ASP A 491 10.58 19.74 -2.39
CA ASP A 491 9.55 19.90 -3.43
C ASP A 491 9.53 21.33 -3.96
N ARG A 492 9.91 22.31 -3.14
CA ARG A 492 10.13 23.69 -3.56
C ARG A 492 11.23 23.81 -4.62
N GLU A 493 12.39 23.23 -4.38
CA GLU A 493 13.50 23.19 -5.35
C GLU A 493 13.06 22.54 -6.66
N ARG A 494 12.25 21.48 -6.56
CA ARG A 494 11.68 20.77 -7.72
C ARG A 494 10.71 21.62 -8.52
N ILE A 495 9.80 22.35 -7.86
CA ILE A 495 8.92 23.34 -8.53
C ILE A 495 9.76 24.41 -9.21
N GLU A 496 10.82 24.91 -8.57
CA GLU A 496 11.69 25.93 -9.16
C GLU A 496 12.50 25.40 -10.35
N GLU A 497 12.86 24.11 -10.35
CA GLU A 497 13.45 23.44 -11.51
C GLU A 497 12.43 23.32 -12.66
N ILE A 498 11.19 22.94 -12.39
CA ILE A 498 10.11 22.87 -13.39
C ILE A 498 9.85 24.25 -14.01
N LEU A 499 9.71 25.28 -13.17
CA LEU A 499 9.46 26.67 -13.60
C LEU A 499 10.63 27.26 -14.40
N ARG A 500 11.87 26.75 -14.22
CA ARG A 500 13.06 27.15 -14.98
C ARG A 500 13.27 26.37 -16.27
N SER A 501 12.98 25.07 -16.26
CA SER A 501 13.23 24.13 -17.37
C SER A 501 12.21 24.23 -18.50
N HIS A 502 11.03 24.80 -18.23
CA HIS A 502 9.95 24.98 -19.21
C HIS A 502 9.62 26.48 -19.29
N PRO A 503 10.39 27.29 -20.05
CA PRO A 503 10.23 28.74 -20.05
C PRO A 503 8.85 29.17 -20.59
N ARG A 504 8.45 30.36 -20.11
CA ARG A 504 7.20 31.08 -20.38
C ARG A 504 6.84 31.21 -21.86
#